data_AF-A0A5C6XDN4-F1
#
_entry.id   AF-A0A5C6XDN4-F1
#
_cell.length_a   1.000
_cell.length_b   1.000
_cell.length_c   1.000
_cell.angle_alpha   90.00
_cell.angle_beta   90.00
_cell.angle_gamma   90.00
#
_symmetry.space_group_name_H-M   'P 1'
#
loop_
_entity.id
_entity.type
_entity.pdbx_description
1 polymer ?
#
loop_
_entity_poly.entity_id
_entity_poly.type
_entity_poly.pdbx_seq_one_letter_code
_entity_poly.pdbx_strand_id
1 'polypeptide(L)'
;MRFASLLLIALTGLLFVSCASVPDPPPPDLALDRDETVTRLASVHEAESAIIQDIERLDSLLLSLSTLTNREHNEAFPIDLFRLVAVACLNTEYSGRERTTPVPGSAAPLTCRPAHLDRLNAEIALMPLEARNDALRLLFLIDQIRLLKGSLRMRLAAMPEQIADHREFIASSRTNVRQIEADYARRRTLFSAAGWSQVNQVLSDQRNLLRQFDARLDELTAAYPDWPARVDTLVTAVYFRLSRMG
;
A
#
# COMPACT_ATOMS: atom_id res chain seq x y z
N MET A 1 -47.72 -73.21 -20.37
CA MET A 1 -47.13 -72.06 -21.10
C MET A 1 -47.35 -70.74 -20.35
N ARG A 2 -46.84 -70.58 -19.11
CA ARG A 2 -46.95 -69.32 -18.33
C ARG A 2 -45.65 -68.86 -17.66
N PHE A 3 -44.57 -69.64 -17.78
CA PHE A 3 -43.26 -69.34 -17.16
C PHE A 3 -42.29 -68.59 -18.07
N ALA A 4 -42.53 -68.56 -19.39
CA ALA A 4 -41.62 -67.91 -20.35
C ALA A 4 -41.71 -66.37 -20.38
N SER A 5 -42.85 -65.79 -19.98
CA SER A 5 -43.06 -64.33 -20.05
C SER A 5 -42.49 -63.56 -18.85
N LEU A 6 -42.28 -64.21 -17.70
CA LEU A 6 -41.69 -63.56 -16.52
C LEU A 6 -40.17 -63.43 -16.61
N LEU A 7 -39.50 -64.33 -17.35
CA LEU A 7 -38.05 -64.30 -17.53
C LEU A 7 -37.59 -63.17 -18.47
N LEU A 8 -38.44 -62.77 -19.42
CA LEU A 8 -38.13 -61.72 -20.40
C LEU A 8 -38.22 -60.31 -19.81
N ILE A 9 -39.12 -60.08 -18.84
CA ILE A 9 -39.27 -58.78 -18.16
C ILE A 9 -38.09 -58.55 -17.18
N ALA A 10 -37.61 -59.62 -16.53
CA ALA A 10 -36.46 -59.55 -15.63
C ALA A 10 -35.14 -59.27 -16.38
N LEU A 11 -35.00 -59.72 -17.63
CA LEU A 11 -33.79 -59.47 -18.43
C LEU A 11 -33.74 -58.03 -18.99
N THR A 12 -34.89 -57.42 -19.30
CA THR A 12 -34.94 -55.99 -19.71
C THR A 12 -34.74 -55.02 -18.54
N GLY A 13 -35.05 -55.42 -17.30
CA GLY A 13 -34.80 -54.59 -16.11
C GLY A 13 -33.33 -54.45 -15.73
N LEU A 14 -32.48 -55.42 -16.10
CA LEU A 14 -31.05 -55.42 -15.79
C LEU A 14 -30.18 -54.66 -16.81
N LEU A 15 -30.72 -54.28 -17.98
CA LEU A 15 -30.00 -53.50 -18.99
C LEU A 15 -30.09 -51.97 -18.79
N PHE A 16 -30.94 -51.50 -17.87
CA PHE A 16 -31.09 -50.06 -17.59
C PHE A 16 -30.36 -49.57 -16.33
N VAL A 17 -29.70 -50.46 -15.57
CA VAL A 17 -29.15 -50.11 -14.24
C VAL A 17 -27.62 -49.86 -14.25
N SER A 18 -26.94 -50.05 -15.39
CA SER A 18 -25.48 -49.93 -15.44
C SER A 18 -24.97 -48.90 -16.46
N CYS A 19 -25.67 -47.77 -16.63
CA CYS A 19 -24.97 -46.54 -17.00
C CYS A 19 -24.32 -45.99 -15.73
N ALA A 20 -23.23 -46.62 -15.29
CA ALA A 20 -22.33 -46.03 -14.31
C ALA A 20 -21.83 -44.72 -14.95
N SER A 21 -22.37 -43.59 -14.50
CA SER A 21 -21.93 -42.26 -14.94
C SER A 21 -20.45 -42.16 -14.64
N VAL A 22 -19.63 -42.10 -15.68
CA VAL A 22 -18.20 -41.79 -15.53
C VAL A 22 -18.15 -40.45 -14.80
N PRO A 23 -17.51 -40.35 -13.63
CA PRO A 23 -17.42 -39.10 -12.90
C PRO A 23 -16.70 -38.07 -13.75
N ASP A 24 -17.22 -36.84 -13.74
CA ASP A 24 -16.59 -35.73 -14.45
C ASP A 24 -15.14 -35.54 -13.96
N PRO A 25 -14.20 -35.20 -14.85
CA PRO A 25 -12.88 -34.73 -14.43
C PRO A 25 -13.01 -33.53 -13.49
N PRO A 26 -12.07 -33.33 -12.55
CA PRO A 26 -12.12 -32.19 -11.67
C PRO A 26 -12.00 -30.87 -12.46
N PRO A 27 -12.68 -29.80 -12.00
CA PRO A 27 -12.49 -28.45 -12.55
C PRO A 27 -11.04 -27.99 -12.36
N PRO A 28 -10.60 -26.94 -13.09
CA PRO A 28 -9.26 -26.39 -12.90
C PRO A 28 -9.10 -25.91 -11.46
N ASP A 29 -8.01 -26.33 -10.81
CA ASP A 29 -7.63 -25.80 -9.51
C ASP A 29 -6.87 -24.49 -9.71
N LEU A 30 -7.54 -23.38 -9.42
CA LEU A 30 -6.99 -22.03 -9.48
C LEU A 30 -6.83 -21.42 -8.08
N ALA A 31 -6.85 -22.23 -7.01
CA ALA A 31 -6.82 -21.70 -5.65
C ALA A 31 -5.56 -20.87 -5.38
N LEU A 32 -4.39 -21.39 -5.76
CA LEU A 32 -3.10 -20.70 -5.59
C LEU A 32 -3.03 -19.39 -6.40
N ASP A 33 -3.39 -19.43 -7.69
CA ASP A 33 -3.40 -18.26 -8.57
C ASP A 33 -4.37 -17.18 -8.06
N ARG A 34 -5.53 -17.60 -7.54
CA ARG A 34 -6.53 -16.72 -6.96
C ARG A 34 -6.01 -16.07 -5.68
N ASP A 35 -5.44 -16.84 -4.77
CA ASP A 35 -4.91 -16.35 -3.50
C ASP A 35 -3.77 -15.34 -3.75
N GLU A 36 -2.86 -15.64 -4.67
CA GLU A 36 -1.80 -14.69 -5.05
C GLU A 36 -2.39 -13.41 -5.66
N THR A 37 -3.39 -13.53 -6.53
CA THR A 37 -4.07 -12.36 -7.13
C THR A 37 -4.75 -11.50 -6.05
N VAL A 38 -5.43 -12.12 -5.09
CA VAL A 38 -6.07 -11.42 -3.96
C VAL A 38 -5.03 -10.73 -3.09
N THR A 39 -3.94 -11.40 -2.74
CA THR A 39 -2.86 -10.81 -1.93
C THR A 39 -2.23 -9.60 -2.62
N ARG A 40 -1.93 -9.70 -3.92
CA ARG A 40 -1.34 -8.59 -4.69
C ARG A 40 -2.31 -7.42 -4.88
N LEU A 41 -3.60 -7.71 -5.07
CA LEU A 41 -4.63 -6.66 -5.11
C LEU A 41 -4.73 -5.93 -3.75
N ALA A 42 -4.73 -6.68 -2.65
CA ALA A 42 -4.74 -6.11 -1.30
C ALA A 42 -3.50 -5.25 -1.04
N SER A 43 -2.31 -5.68 -1.47
CA SER A 43 -1.08 -4.89 -1.29
C SER A 43 -1.11 -3.56 -2.06
N VAL A 44 -1.72 -3.51 -3.24
CA VAL A 44 -1.91 -2.25 -3.98
C VAL A 44 -2.80 -1.28 -3.20
N HIS A 45 -3.92 -1.78 -2.66
CA HIS A 45 -4.82 -0.96 -1.86
C HIS A 45 -4.18 -0.45 -0.56
N GLU A 46 -3.41 -1.31 0.11
CA GLU A 46 -2.66 -0.94 1.32
C GLU A 46 -1.60 0.13 1.01
N ALA A 47 -0.84 -0.02 -0.07
CA ALA A 47 0.19 0.93 -0.47
C ALA A 47 -0.38 2.32 -0.77
N GLU A 48 -1.47 2.39 -1.54
CA GLU A 48 -2.18 3.64 -1.83
C GLU A 48 -2.74 4.29 -0.57
N SER A 49 -3.47 3.51 0.25
CA SER A 49 -4.06 4.01 1.49
C SER A 49 -3.00 4.60 2.42
N ALA A 50 -1.84 3.93 2.53
CA ALA A 50 -0.75 4.41 3.35
C ALA A 50 -0.15 5.72 2.82
N ILE A 51 -0.01 5.88 1.50
CA ILE A 51 0.48 7.13 0.90
C ILE A 51 -0.49 8.28 1.14
N ILE A 52 -1.79 8.05 0.93
CA ILE A 52 -2.82 9.08 1.16
C ILE A 52 -2.80 9.53 2.62
N GLN A 53 -2.82 8.58 3.56
CA GLN A 53 -2.76 8.86 4.99
C GLN A 53 -1.49 9.62 5.38
N ASP A 54 -0.33 9.22 4.85
CA ASP A 54 0.94 9.88 5.15
C ASP A 54 0.98 11.30 4.54
N ILE A 55 0.37 11.56 3.39
CA ILE A 55 0.22 12.91 2.81
C ILE A 55 -0.69 13.78 3.69
N GLU A 56 -1.85 13.26 4.12
CA GLU A 56 -2.77 13.97 5.01
C GLU A 56 -2.12 14.28 6.35
N ARG A 57 -1.35 13.34 6.88
CA ARG A 57 -0.57 13.53 8.10
C ARG A 57 0.48 14.63 7.92
N LEU A 58 1.15 14.69 6.78
CA LEU A 58 2.12 15.75 6.48
C LEU A 58 1.45 17.13 6.45
N ASP A 59 0.26 17.24 5.87
CA ASP A 59 -0.53 18.46 5.85
C ASP A 59 -0.95 18.90 7.27
N SER A 60 -1.41 17.96 8.10
CA SER A 60 -1.75 18.22 9.51
C SER A 60 -0.54 18.69 10.34
N LEU A 61 0.64 18.13 10.08
CA LEU A 61 1.89 18.58 10.71
C LEU A 61 2.26 19.99 10.26
N LEU A 62 2.06 20.34 8.99
CA LEU A 62 2.27 21.69 8.47
C LEU A 62 1.32 22.72 9.13
N LEU A 63 0.05 22.37 9.33
CA LEU A 63 -0.91 23.22 10.06
C LEU A 63 -0.48 23.43 11.52
N SER A 64 -0.02 22.36 12.17
CA SER A 64 0.50 22.42 13.54
C SER A 64 1.74 23.31 13.63
N LEU A 65 2.66 23.17 12.67
CA LEU A 65 3.84 24.01 12.55
C LEU A 65 3.44 25.48 12.35
N SER A 66 2.49 25.77 11.45
CA SER A 66 2.01 27.13 11.19
C SER A 66 1.38 27.75 12.45
N THR A 67 0.65 26.97 13.23
CA THR A 67 -0.01 27.47 14.45
C THR A 67 1.02 27.89 15.49
N LEU A 68 2.09 27.11 15.67
CA LEU A 68 3.14 27.42 16.64
C LEU A 68 4.08 28.52 16.15
N THR A 69 4.44 28.53 14.87
CA THR A 69 5.32 29.58 14.30
C THR A 69 4.66 30.95 14.26
N ASN A 70 3.33 31.03 14.20
CA ASN A 70 2.58 32.28 14.26
C ASN A 70 2.40 32.84 15.70
N ARG A 71 2.82 32.10 16.74
CA ARG A 71 2.82 32.65 18.10
C ARG A 71 3.90 33.71 18.19
N GLU A 72 3.61 34.76 18.95
CA GLU A 72 4.60 35.80 19.22
C GLU A 72 5.76 35.20 20.00
N HIS A 73 6.93 35.16 19.38
CA HIS A 73 8.14 34.72 20.04
C HIS A 73 8.72 35.92 20.79
N ASN A 74 9.19 35.72 22.01
CA ASN A 74 9.89 36.79 22.72
C ASN A 74 11.21 37.13 21.99
N GLU A 75 11.70 38.35 22.17
CA GLU A 75 12.99 38.79 21.60
C GLU A 75 14.18 37.89 22.01
N ALA A 76 14.02 37.08 23.06
CA ALA A 76 15.02 36.15 23.57
C ALA A 76 15.06 34.80 22.83
N PHE A 77 14.12 34.52 21.92
CA PHE A 77 14.15 33.27 21.15
C PHE A 77 15.28 33.32 20.10
N PRO A 78 16.20 32.33 20.05
CA PRO A 78 17.32 32.32 19.12
C PRO A 78 16.86 31.86 17.74
N ILE A 79 16.07 32.69 17.07
CA ILE A 79 15.39 32.41 15.80
C ILE A 79 16.37 31.88 14.75
N ASP A 80 17.52 32.51 14.59
CA ASP A 80 18.49 32.14 13.56
C ASP A 80 19.16 30.80 13.83
N LEU A 81 19.53 30.54 15.08
CA LEU A 81 20.10 29.26 15.49
C LEU A 81 19.07 28.13 15.36
N PHE A 82 17.82 28.41 15.75
CA PHE A 82 16.71 27.49 15.57
C PHE A 82 16.50 27.16 14.08
N ARG A 83 16.41 28.17 13.21
CA ARG A 83 16.23 27.98 11.76
C ARG A 83 17.36 27.16 11.16
N LEU A 84 18.61 27.42 11.55
CA LEU A 84 19.77 26.67 11.10
C LEU A 84 19.64 25.18 11.45
N VAL A 85 19.34 24.88 12.71
CA VAL A 85 19.13 23.51 13.21
C VAL A 85 17.93 22.84 12.53
N ALA A 86 16.82 23.56 12.39
CA ALA A 86 15.59 23.07 11.76
C ALA A 86 15.81 22.68 10.29
N VAL A 87 16.41 23.57 9.50
CA VAL A 87 16.71 23.33 8.08
C VAL A 87 17.72 22.19 7.92
N ALA A 88 18.77 22.16 8.76
CA ALA A 88 19.74 21.08 8.75
C ALA A 88 19.10 19.73 9.10
N CYS A 89 18.20 19.69 10.09
CA CYS A 89 17.42 18.51 10.42
C CYS A 89 16.57 18.08 9.21
N LEU A 90 15.76 18.96 8.63
CA LEU A 90 14.92 18.66 7.44
C LEU A 90 15.71 18.10 6.25
N ASN A 91 16.98 18.51 6.10
CA ASN A 91 17.86 18.06 5.02
C ASN A 91 18.66 16.78 5.34
N THR A 92 18.58 16.27 6.57
CA THR A 92 19.23 15.01 6.94
C THR A 92 18.54 13.85 6.21
N GLU A 93 19.31 13.01 5.53
CA GLU A 93 18.81 11.85 4.78
C GLU A 93 18.04 10.89 5.69
N TYR A 94 16.99 10.28 5.13
CA TYR A 94 16.20 9.27 5.81
C TYR A 94 16.71 7.88 5.46
N SER A 95 17.16 7.13 6.46
CA SER A 95 17.79 5.82 6.25
C SER A 95 16.85 4.61 6.33
N GLY A 96 15.54 4.81 6.61
CA GLY A 96 14.56 3.73 6.81
C GLY A 96 14.73 2.94 8.13
N ARG A 97 15.88 3.03 8.79
CA ARG A 97 16.20 2.35 10.07
C ARG A 97 15.93 3.21 11.30
N GLU A 98 15.58 4.48 11.11
CA GLU A 98 15.21 5.42 12.17
C GLU A 98 13.84 5.05 12.77
N ARG A 99 13.77 3.93 13.50
CA ARG A 99 12.67 3.66 14.44
C ARG A 99 13.03 4.33 15.75
N THR A 100 12.48 5.54 15.96
CA THR A 100 12.23 6.15 17.28
C THR A 100 13.30 5.91 18.34
N THR A 101 14.58 5.98 17.98
CA THR A 101 15.66 5.91 18.96
C THR A 101 16.05 7.35 19.24
N PRO A 102 15.63 7.93 20.39
CA PRO A 102 15.87 9.34 20.68
C PRO A 102 17.37 9.60 20.75
N VAL A 103 17.82 10.76 20.30
CA VAL A 103 19.20 11.21 20.48
C VAL A 103 19.50 11.34 21.99
N PRO A 104 20.53 10.66 22.53
CA PRO A 104 20.95 10.81 23.92
C PRO A 104 21.36 12.26 24.20
N GLY A 105 20.82 12.87 25.25
CA GLY A 105 21.14 14.24 25.66
C GLY A 105 20.31 15.34 24.99
N SER A 106 19.43 15.00 24.03
CA SER A 106 18.47 15.96 23.49
C SER A 106 17.26 16.11 24.42
N ALA A 107 16.86 17.36 24.70
CA ALA A 107 15.67 17.65 25.51
C ALA A 107 14.35 17.29 24.79
N ALA A 108 14.38 17.23 23.45
CA ALA A 108 13.32 16.67 22.62
C ALA A 108 13.74 15.29 22.08
N PRO A 109 12.82 14.32 21.91
CA PRO A 109 13.14 13.02 21.33
C PRO A 109 13.32 13.12 19.80
N LEU A 110 14.35 13.84 19.37
CA LEU A 110 14.72 14.01 17.97
C LEU A 110 15.47 12.77 17.49
N THR A 111 15.35 12.48 16.19
CA THR A 111 16.10 11.42 15.50
C THR A 111 17.21 11.98 14.61
N CYS A 112 17.09 13.23 14.15
CA CYS A 112 18.16 13.97 13.48
C CYS A 112 19.22 14.52 14.46
N ARG A 113 20.47 14.65 14.01
CA ARG A 113 21.59 15.26 14.76
C ARG A 113 22.28 16.38 13.96
N PRO A 114 21.58 17.51 13.70
CA PRO A 114 22.19 18.63 13.00
C PRO A 114 23.31 19.29 13.82
N ALA A 115 24.21 19.96 13.12
CA ALA A 115 25.21 20.80 13.77
C ALA A 115 24.54 21.87 14.65
N HIS A 116 25.17 22.19 15.79
CA HIS A 116 24.70 23.18 16.78
C HIS A 116 23.42 22.82 17.55
N LEU A 117 22.90 21.58 17.45
CA LEU A 117 21.76 21.15 18.26
C LEU A 117 22.00 21.32 19.77
N ASP A 118 23.19 20.98 20.26
CA ASP A 118 23.54 21.10 21.69
C ASP A 118 23.53 22.56 22.15
N ARG A 119 24.03 23.47 21.31
CA ARG A 119 24.00 24.91 21.58
C ARG A 119 22.56 25.42 21.63
N LEU A 120 21.72 25.01 20.67
CA LEU A 120 20.31 25.37 20.67
C LEU A 120 19.59 24.85 21.91
N ASN A 121 19.85 23.60 22.31
CA ASN A 121 19.28 23.02 23.52
C ASN A 121 19.68 23.79 24.78
N ALA A 122 20.93 24.27 24.85
CA ALA A 122 21.40 25.11 25.96
C ALA A 122 20.67 26.46 25.99
N GLU A 123 20.50 27.13 24.85
CA GLU A 123 19.77 28.40 24.77
C GLU A 123 18.26 28.22 25.08
N ILE A 124 17.64 27.14 24.59
CA ILE A 124 16.26 26.74 24.92
C ILE A 124 16.09 26.45 26.43
N ALA A 125 17.09 25.87 27.08
CA ALA A 125 17.02 25.53 28.51
C ALA A 125 16.90 26.77 29.42
N LEU A 126 17.43 27.92 28.97
CA LEU A 126 17.40 29.20 29.70
C LEU A 126 16.08 29.97 29.53
N MET A 127 15.20 29.53 28.63
CA MET A 127 13.92 30.20 28.36
C MET A 127 12.89 29.94 29.48
N PRO A 128 11.86 30.81 29.60
CA PRO A 128 10.66 30.50 30.38
C PRO A 128 10.04 29.17 29.95
N LEU A 129 9.42 28.45 30.90
CA LEU A 129 8.91 27.08 30.70
C LEU A 129 8.00 26.95 29.47
N GLU A 130 7.10 27.89 29.24
CA GLU A 130 6.15 27.86 28.12
C GLU A 130 6.89 28.01 26.77
N ALA A 131 7.72 29.03 26.62
CA ALA A 131 8.54 29.25 25.42
C ALA A 131 9.48 28.07 25.13
N ARG A 132 10.07 27.49 26.19
CA ARG A 132 10.89 26.28 26.09
C ARG A 132 10.10 25.11 25.53
N ASN A 133 8.89 24.86 26.05
CA ASN A 133 8.05 23.75 25.60
C ASN A 133 7.62 23.94 24.14
N ASP A 134 7.29 25.17 23.74
CA ASP A 134 6.95 25.49 22.36
C ASP A 134 8.16 25.28 21.41
N ALA A 135 9.36 25.70 21.82
CA ALA A 135 10.60 25.47 21.07
C ALA A 135 10.86 23.96 20.85
N LEU A 136 10.77 23.16 21.92
CA LEU A 136 10.95 21.72 21.85
C LEU A 136 9.87 21.04 20.98
N ARG A 137 8.62 21.53 21.06
CA ARG A 137 7.52 21.04 20.22
C ARG A 137 7.74 21.36 18.76
N LEU A 138 8.24 22.55 18.43
CA LEU A 138 8.60 22.93 17.06
C LEU A 138 9.71 22.02 16.52
N LEU A 139 10.79 21.78 17.29
CA LEU A 139 11.86 20.85 16.89
C LEU A 139 11.32 19.44 16.63
N PHE A 140 10.44 18.95 17.50
CA PHE A 140 9.82 17.64 17.34
C PHE A 140 8.95 17.56 16.07
N LEU A 141 8.13 18.59 15.78
CA LEU A 141 7.35 18.64 14.55
C LEU A 141 8.23 18.63 13.30
N ILE A 142 9.35 19.37 13.32
CA ILE A 142 10.30 19.38 12.22
C ILE A 142 10.87 17.98 11.95
N ASP A 143 11.26 17.25 13.00
CA ASP A 143 11.77 15.89 12.86
C ASP A 143 10.69 14.92 12.36
N GLN A 144 9.44 15.06 12.83
CA GLN A 144 8.33 14.27 12.30
C GLN A 144 8.07 14.53 10.81
N ILE A 145 8.10 15.80 10.39
CA ILE A 145 7.97 16.20 8.98
C ILE A 145 9.11 15.58 8.16
N ARG A 146 10.35 15.63 8.65
CA ARG A 146 11.53 15.03 8.00
C ARG A 146 11.34 13.53 7.78
N LEU A 147 10.99 12.79 8.84
CA LEU A 147 10.78 11.35 8.80
C LEU A 147 9.68 10.96 7.81
N LEU A 148 8.55 11.68 7.85
CA LEU A 148 7.41 11.42 6.99
C LEU A 148 7.72 11.74 5.51
N LYS A 149 8.37 12.88 5.25
CA LYS A 149 8.89 13.24 3.91
C LYS A 149 9.80 12.14 3.36
N GLY A 150 10.75 11.67 4.17
CA GLY A 150 11.70 10.63 3.78
C GLY A 150 11.02 9.31 3.44
N SER A 151 10.11 8.85 4.31
CA SER A 151 9.33 7.63 4.07
C SER A 151 8.47 7.73 2.81
N LEU A 152 7.76 8.85 2.62
CA LEU A 152 6.95 9.10 1.43
C LEU A 152 7.79 9.08 0.15
N ARG A 153 8.93 9.78 0.14
CA ARG A 153 9.83 9.79 -1.04
C ARG A 153 10.35 8.41 -1.39
N MET A 154 10.75 7.61 -0.40
CA MET A 154 11.17 6.22 -0.64
C MET A 154 10.05 5.38 -1.25
N ARG A 155 8.83 5.45 -0.71
CA ARG A 155 7.69 4.67 -1.26
C ARG A 155 7.31 5.12 -2.66
N LEU A 156 7.23 6.43 -2.90
CA LEU A 156 6.92 7.00 -4.21
C LEU A 156 7.99 6.68 -5.26
N ALA A 157 9.25 6.56 -4.85
CA ALA A 157 10.34 6.16 -5.75
C ALA A 157 10.25 4.68 -6.16
N ALA A 158 9.78 3.79 -5.27
CA ALA A 158 9.62 2.37 -5.55
C ALA A 158 8.34 2.04 -6.36
N MET A 159 7.36 2.94 -6.37
CA MET A 159 6.04 2.69 -6.95
C MET A 159 6.05 2.37 -8.46
N PRO A 160 6.85 3.03 -9.32
CA PRO A 160 6.88 2.67 -10.75
C PRO A 160 7.29 1.22 -11.02
N GLU A 161 8.27 0.72 -10.26
CA GLU A 161 8.73 -0.67 -10.33
C GLU A 161 7.62 -1.62 -9.87
N GLN A 162 6.98 -1.34 -8.73
CA GLN A 162 5.85 -2.13 -8.23
C GLN A 162 4.67 -2.18 -9.23
N ILE A 163 4.35 -1.05 -9.88
CA ILE A 163 3.31 -1.01 -10.91
C ILE A 163 3.70 -1.88 -12.11
N ALA A 164 4.95 -1.81 -12.56
CA ALA A 164 5.44 -2.63 -13.67
C ALA A 164 5.36 -4.13 -13.33
N ASP A 165 5.82 -4.52 -12.14
CA ASP A 165 5.76 -5.90 -11.66
C ASP A 165 4.32 -6.44 -11.60
N HIS A 166 3.38 -5.63 -11.10
CA HIS A 166 1.97 -6.00 -11.06
C HIS A 166 1.35 -6.12 -12.45
N ARG A 167 1.74 -5.25 -13.41
CA ARG A 167 1.30 -5.37 -14.81
C ARG A 167 1.81 -6.64 -15.47
N GLU A 168 3.07 -6.99 -15.25
CA GLU A 168 3.66 -8.23 -15.77
C GLU A 168 2.94 -9.45 -15.19
N PHE A 169 2.70 -9.46 -13.87
CA PHE A 169 1.92 -10.50 -13.22
C PHE A 169 0.53 -10.65 -13.86
N ILE A 170 -0.24 -9.56 -14.00
CA ILE A 170 -1.58 -9.60 -14.61
C ILE A 170 -1.52 -10.16 -16.05
N ALA A 171 -0.53 -9.74 -16.84
CA ALA A 171 -0.36 -10.23 -18.21
C ALA A 171 -0.03 -11.74 -18.26
N SER A 172 0.84 -12.20 -17.37
CA SER A 172 1.21 -13.61 -17.21
C SER A 172 -0.01 -14.44 -16.79
N SER A 173 -0.74 -14.03 -15.75
CA SER A 173 -1.94 -14.72 -15.26
C SER A 173 -3.05 -14.76 -16.31
N ARG A 174 -3.25 -13.68 -17.09
CA ARG A 174 -4.20 -13.68 -18.23
C ARG A 174 -3.82 -14.70 -19.29
N THR A 175 -2.53 -14.85 -19.57
CA THR A 175 -2.03 -15.85 -20.51
C THR A 175 -2.25 -17.26 -19.99
N ASN A 176 -1.94 -17.51 -18.70
CA ASN A 176 -2.19 -18.79 -18.04
C ASN A 176 -3.68 -19.19 -18.12
N VAL A 177 -4.59 -18.28 -17.76
CA VAL A 177 -6.04 -18.52 -17.82
C VAL A 177 -6.50 -18.88 -19.24
N ARG A 178 -5.96 -18.22 -20.28
CA ARG A 178 -6.28 -18.55 -21.68
C ARG A 178 -5.78 -19.93 -22.09
N GLN A 179 -4.60 -20.34 -21.62
CA GLN A 179 -4.04 -21.66 -21.89
C GLN A 179 -4.90 -22.75 -21.20
N ILE A 180 -5.22 -22.57 -19.92
CA ILE A 180 -6.10 -23.47 -19.17
C ILE A 180 -7.47 -23.57 -19.86
N GLU A 181 -8.06 -22.44 -20.26
CA GLU A 181 -9.33 -22.43 -21.00
C GLU A 181 -9.23 -23.24 -22.30
N ALA A 182 -8.19 -23.01 -23.11
CA ALA A 182 -7.99 -23.76 -24.34
C ALA A 182 -7.84 -25.26 -24.07
N ASP A 183 -7.17 -25.65 -23.00
CA ASP A 183 -6.93 -27.04 -22.61
C ASP A 183 -8.22 -27.73 -22.19
N TYR A 184 -9.05 -27.07 -21.37
CA TYR A 184 -10.35 -27.58 -20.96
C TYR A 184 -11.36 -27.59 -22.11
N ALA A 185 -11.33 -26.58 -23.01
CA ALA A 185 -12.17 -26.55 -24.20
C ALA A 185 -11.92 -27.73 -25.14
N ARG A 186 -10.65 -28.14 -25.32
CA ARG A 186 -10.29 -29.35 -26.10
C ARG A 186 -10.84 -30.63 -25.47
N ARG A 187 -11.09 -30.62 -24.16
CA ARG A 187 -11.60 -31.76 -23.37
C ARG A 187 -13.09 -31.64 -23.05
N ARG A 188 -13.82 -30.70 -23.67
CA ARG A 188 -15.22 -30.40 -23.34
C ARG A 188 -16.13 -31.63 -23.33
N THR A 189 -15.93 -32.58 -24.25
CA THR A 189 -16.75 -33.80 -24.35
C THR A 189 -16.59 -34.74 -23.17
N LEU A 190 -15.58 -34.55 -22.32
CA LEU A 190 -15.35 -35.33 -21.10
C LEU A 190 -16.19 -34.85 -19.91
N PHE A 191 -16.92 -33.74 -20.05
CA PHE A 191 -17.68 -33.14 -18.96
C PHE A 191 -19.19 -33.23 -19.23
N SER A 192 -19.95 -33.49 -18.18
CA SER A 192 -21.38 -33.21 -18.15
C SER A 192 -21.66 -31.71 -18.34
N ALA A 193 -22.90 -31.35 -18.63
CA ALA A 193 -23.31 -29.95 -18.71
C ALA A 193 -23.05 -29.19 -17.39
N ALA A 194 -23.23 -29.86 -16.25
CA ALA A 194 -23.00 -29.27 -14.93
C ALA A 194 -21.50 -29.07 -14.67
N GLY A 195 -20.66 -30.08 -14.94
CA GLY A 195 -19.21 -29.97 -14.81
C GLY A 195 -18.63 -28.89 -15.73
N TRP A 196 -19.10 -28.81 -16.98
CA TRP A 196 -18.70 -27.75 -17.90
C TRP A 196 -19.11 -26.35 -17.41
N SER A 197 -20.31 -26.22 -16.83
CA SER A 197 -20.74 -24.96 -16.21
C SER A 197 -19.82 -24.55 -15.06
N GLN A 198 -19.39 -25.49 -14.22
CA GLN A 198 -18.47 -25.24 -13.11
C GLN A 198 -17.10 -24.77 -13.60
N VAL A 199 -16.54 -25.41 -14.63
CA VAL A 199 -15.27 -24.98 -15.27
C VAL A 199 -15.38 -23.53 -15.76
N ASN A 200 -16.46 -23.19 -16.46
CA ASN A 200 -16.67 -21.83 -16.96
C ASN A 200 -16.82 -20.81 -15.82
N GLN A 201 -17.48 -21.18 -14.73
CA GLN A 201 -17.63 -20.32 -13.56
C GLN A 201 -16.26 -20.01 -12.94
N VAL A 202 -15.45 -21.03 -12.67
CA VAL A 202 -14.11 -20.85 -12.07
C VAL A 202 -13.21 -19.96 -12.94
N LEU A 203 -13.18 -20.21 -14.26
CA LEU A 203 -12.40 -19.38 -15.19
C LEU A 203 -12.93 -17.95 -15.28
N SER A 204 -14.26 -17.76 -15.26
CA SER A 204 -14.89 -16.45 -15.26
C SER A 204 -14.56 -15.66 -14.00
N ASP A 205 -14.63 -16.30 -12.83
CA ASP A 205 -14.32 -15.67 -11.54
C ASP A 205 -12.87 -15.18 -11.50
N GLN A 206 -11.92 -16.00 -11.98
CA GLN A 206 -10.51 -15.58 -12.06
C GLN A 206 -10.31 -14.42 -13.04
N ARG A 207 -10.99 -14.41 -14.19
CA ARG A 207 -10.94 -13.26 -15.13
C ARG A 207 -11.52 -11.99 -14.50
N ASN A 208 -12.61 -12.12 -13.75
CA ASN A 208 -13.24 -10.99 -13.07
C ASN A 208 -12.27 -10.37 -12.06
N LEU A 209 -11.59 -11.22 -11.29
CA LEU A 209 -10.58 -10.78 -10.33
C LEU A 209 -9.40 -10.08 -11.01
N LEU A 210 -8.85 -10.65 -12.09
CA LEU A 210 -7.78 -10.03 -12.87
C LEU A 210 -8.20 -8.70 -13.53
N ARG A 211 -9.47 -8.54 -13.88
CA ARG A 211 -10.01 -7.26 -14.39
C ARG A 211 -10.13 -6.21 -13.29
N GLN A 212 -10.59 -6.60 -12.10
CA GLN A 212 -10.62 -5.71 -10.93
C GLN A 212 -9.21 -5.26 -10.55
N PHE A 213 -8.24 -6.17 -10.59
CA PHE A 213 -6.85 -5.83 -10.31
C PHE A 213 -6.27 -4.84 -11.32
N ASP A 214 -6.49 -5.08 -12.62
CA ASP A 214 -6.05 -4.16 -13.68
C ASP A 214 -6.67 -2.76 -13.55
N ALA A 215 -7.99 -2.71 -13.33
CA ALA A 215 -8.69 -1.43 -13.13
C ALA A 215 -8.14 -0.66 -11.92
N ARG A 216 -7.88 -1.35 -10.81
CA ARG A 216 -7.30 -0.71 -9.61
C ARG A 216 -5.88 -0.21 -9.86
N LEU A 217 -5.10 -0.95 -10.63
CA LEU A 217 -3.74 -0.57 -10.98
C LEU A 217 -3.72 0.65 -11.93
N ASP A 218 -4.70 0.76 -12.82
CA ASP A 218 -4.88 1.93 -13.67
C ASP A 218 -5.29 3.17 -12.87
N GLU A 219 -6.18 3.03 -11.90
CA GLU A 219 -6.52 4.11 -10.95
C GLU A 219 -5.27 4.60 -10.19
N LEU A 220 -4.47 3.67 -9.65
CA LEU A 220 -3.21 3.99 -8.97
C LEU A 220 -2.23 4.70 -9.92
N THR A 221 -2.08 4.19 -11.14
CA THR A 221 -1.17 4.76 -12.14
C THR A 221 -1.60 6.19 -12.53
N ALA A 222 -2.91 6.45 -12.60
CA ALA A 222 -3.43 7.77 -12.89
C ALA A 222 -3.24 8.77 -11.73
N ALA A 223 -3.35 8.32 -10.48
CA ALA A 223 -3.17 9.16 -9.30
C ALA A 223 -1.70 9.45 -8.96
N TYR A 224 -0.80 8.50 -9.26
CA TYR A 224 0.61 8.56 -8.89
C TYR A 224 1.33 9.88 -9.24
N PRO A 225 1.22 10.46 -10.45
CA PRO A 225 1.98 11.65 -10.83
C PRO A 225 1.75 12.87 -9.94
N ASP A 226 0.57 12.97 -9.29
CA ASP A 226 0.22 14.11 -8.45
C ASP A 226 0.83 14.03 -7.05
N TRP A 227 1.13 12.82 -6.55
CA TRP A 227 1.62 12.64 -5.18
C TRP A 227 3.01 13.23 -4.94
N PRO A 228 4.04 13.00 -5.79
CA PRO A 228 5.34 13.64 -5.64
C PRO A 228 5.25 15.17 -5.61
N ALA A 229 4.46 15.75 -6.53
CA ALA A 229 4.27 17.20 -6.61
C ALA A 229 3.60 17.77 -5.34
N ARG A 230 2.62 17.04 -4.79
CA ARG A 230 1.96 17.42 -3.53
C ARG A 230 2.92 17.36 -2.34
N VAL A 231 3.75 16.32 -2.24
CA VAL A 231 4.78 16.21 -1.20
C VAL A 231 5.77 17.37 -1.30
N ASP A 232 6.27 17.67 -2.50
CA ASP A 232 7.22 18.78 -2.71
C ASP A 232 6.60 20.15 -2.41
N THR A 233 5.32 20.34 -2.70
CA THR A 233 4.57 21.56 -2.35
C THR A 233 4.48 21.72 -0.83
N LEU A 234 4.07 20.68 -0.11
CA LEU A 234 3.98 20.69 1.35
C LEU A 234 5.35 20.94 2.01
N VAL A 235 6.39 20.30 1.48
CA VAL A 235 7.76 20.47 1.98
C VAL A 235 8.29 21.88 1.73
N THR A 236 8.05 22.44 0.53
CA THR A 236 8.37 23.85 0.23
C THR A 236 7.67 24.80 1.21
N ALA A 237 6.41 24.54 1.52
CA ALA A 237 5.67 25.35 2.49
C ALA A 237 6.31 25.32 3.89
N VAL A 238 6.89 24.19 4.32
CA VAL A 238 7.64 24.11 5.60
C VAL A 238 8.83 25.06 5.58
N TYR A 239 9.67 25.04 4.54
CA TYR A 239 10.84 25.94 4.45
C TYR A 239 10.41 27.40 4.44
N PHE A 240 9.34 27.73 3.73
CA PHE A 240 8.79 29.08 3.68
C PHE A 240 8.24 29.55 5.04
N ARG A 241 7.67 28.66 5.84
CA ARG A 241 7.23 28.98 7.21
C ARG A 241 8.43 29.25 8.10
N LEU A 242 9.46 28.41 8.05
CA LEU A 242 10.68 28.60 8.83
C LEU A 242 11.40 29.91 8.48
N SER A 243 11.44 30.30 7.20
CA SER A 243 12.07 31.55 6.77
C SER A 243 11.31 32.81 7.18
N ARG A 244 10.00 32.69 7.47
CA ARG A 244 9.14 33.81 7.91
C ARG A 244 8.97 33.92 9.42
N MET A 245 9.52 32.98 10.18
CA MET A 245 9.40 32.94 11.64
C MET A 245 10.17 34.13 12.26
N GLY A 246 9.49 35.22 12.59
CA GLY A 246 10.08 36.48 13.06
C GLY A 246 9.29 37.07 14.20
#